data_AF-A0A0P1AU43-F1
#
_entry.id   AF-A0A0P1AU43-F1
#
_cell.length_a   1.000
_cell.length_b   1.000
_cell.length_c   1.000
_cell.angle_alpha   90.00
_cell.angle_beta   90.00
_cell.angle_gamma   90.00
#
_symmetry.space_group_name_H-M   'P 1'
#
loop_
_entity.id
_entity.type
_entity.pdbx_description
1 polymer ?
#
loop_
_entity_poly.entity_id
_entity_poly.type
_entity_poly.pdbx_seq_one_letter_code
_entity_poly.pdbx_strand_id
1 'polypeptide(L)'
;MEMTSAVIRFALATYFMKTGGNHQSHQSFYRSSWPLSSYEKSLVVEEEAHLSVDMDVSEVLTTHISNLRWLLSEQRIEDWSKGVDELREFITENAHMISLFMEVLVQEQDTEICTQVIEHMCFTKNGEPSMVVDQLIESLDRYCDDQHIAVVRWVDKAVDVIMHRLMQFHEQQFETISANERVEC
;
A
#
# COMPACT_ATOMS: atom_id res chain seq x y z
N MET A 1 -6.34 -19.75 -5.85
CA MET A 1 -5.50 -19.13 -4.80
C MET A 1 -6.34 -18.03 -4.15
N GLU A 2 -7.09 -18.39 -3.11
CA GLU A 2 -7.97 -17.49 -2.31
C GLU A 2 -7.35 -17.17 -0.93
N MET A 3 -6.20 -17.78 -0.62
CA MET A 3 -5.61 -17.73 0.71
C MET A 3 -4.92 -16.40 1.05
N THR A 4 -4.37 -15.67 0.08
CA THR A 4 -3.69 -14.38 0.33
C THR A 4 -4.68 -13.26 0.68
N SER A 5 -5.76 -13.13 -0.11
CA SER A 5 -6.91 -12.28 0.22
C SER A 5 -7.50 -12.63 1.59
N ALA A 6 -7.64 -13.93 1.91
CA ALA A 6 -8.13 -14.36 3.22
C ALA A 6 -7.19 -13.98 4.37
N VAL A 7 -5.86 -14.04 4.18
CA VAL A 7 -4.88 -13.67 5.21
C VAL A 7 -4.89 -12.16 5.49
N ILE A 8 -4.94 -11.32 4.46
CA ILE A 8 -5.04 -9.85 4.62
C ILE A 8 -6.36 -9.50 5.31
N ARG A 9 -7.47 -10.06 4.83
CA ARG A 9 -8.80 -9.86 5.43
C ARG A 9 -8.88 -10.39 6.86
N PHE A 10 -8.18 -11.48 7.18
CA PHE A 10 -8.10 -12.03 8.53
C PHE A 10 -7.26 -11.15 9.47
N ALA A 11 -6.11 -10.65 9.02
CA ALA A 11 -5.31 -9.70 9.78
C ALA A 11 -6.11 -8.42 10.08
N LEU A 12 -6.88 -7.92 9.10
CA LEU A 12 -7.79 -6.79 9.30
C LEU A 12 -8.99 -7.10 10.19
N ALA A 13 -9.62 -8.26 10.04
CA ALA A 13 -10.70 -8.66 10.94
C ALA A 13 -10.19 -8.65 12.40
N THR A 14 -8.96 -9.12 12.60
CA THR A 14 -8.27 -9.06 13.89
C THR A 14 -7.96 -7.61 14.29
N TYR A 15 -7.51 -6.76 13.37
CA TYR A 15 -7.32 -5.31 13.55
C TYR A 15 -8.60 -4.64 14.06
N PHE A 16 -9.71 -4.77 13.34
CA PHE A 16 -10.98 -4.12 13.66
C PHE A 16 -11.66 -4.73 14.89
N MET A 17 -11.51 -6.03 15.14
CA MET A 17 -11.97 -6.65 16.39
C MET A 17 -11.18 -6.13 17.60
N LYS A 18 -9.88 -5.89 17.45
CA LYS A 18 -9.01 -5.38 18.51
C LYS A 18 -9.21 -3.89 18.77
N THR A 19 -9.61 -3.11 17.76
CA THR A 19 -9.80 -1.64 17.85
C THR A 19 -11.26 -1.21 18.04
N GLY A 20 -12.24 -1.98 17.56
CA GLY A 20 -13.68 -1.64 17.60
C GLY A 20 -14.44 -2.11 18.86
N GLY A 21 -13.79 -2.82 19.78
CA GLY A 21 -14.38 -3.31 21.02
C GLY A 21 -14.29 -2.30 22.15
N ASN A 22 -15.39 -1.60 22.44
CA ASN A 22 -15.53 -0.74 23.60
C ASN A 22 -15.14 -1.47 24.91
N HIS A 23 -14.50 -0.73 25.83
CA HIS A 23 -13.86 -1.18 27.08
C HIS A 23 -14.55 -2.35 27.81
N GLN A 24 -13.81 -3.43 28.12
CA GLN A 24 -13.74 -4.02 29.47
C GLN A 24 -12.83 -5.27 29.58
N SER A 25 -11.83 -5.14 30.47
CA SER A 25 -11.32 -6.13 31.43
C SER A 25 -10.44 -7.33 31.01
N HIS A 26 -9.20 -7.26 31.52
CA HIS A 26 -8.45 -8.27 32.27
C HIS A 26 -8.10 -9.63 31.61
N GLN A 27 -6.80 -9.83 31.34
CA GLN A 27 -5.95 -10.91 31.91
C GLN A 27 -4.52 -10.79 31.33
N SER A 28 -3.54 -10.25 32.06
CA SER A 28 -2.62 -10.98 32.96
C SER A 28 -1.86 -12.14 32.30
N PHE A 29 -0.67 -11.86 31.76
CA PHE A 29 0.43 -12.84 31.73
C PHE A 29 1.76 -12.18 32.08
N TYR A 30 2.39 -12.69 33.14
CA TYR A 30 3.70 -12.29 33.65
C TYR A 30 4.84 -12.75 32.73
N ARG A 31 6.02 -12.13 32.98
CA ARG A 31 7.43 -12.49 32.59
C ARG A 31 7.91 -11.81 31.29
N SER A 32 8.98 -11.03 31.25
CA SER A 32 10.22 -11.05 32.05
C SER A 32 10.89 -9.66 32.11
N SER A 33 11.53 -9.41 33.24
CA SER A 33 12.07 -8.16 33.75
C SER A 33 13.44 -7.77 33.16
N TRP A 34 13.60 -6.52 32.70
CA TRP A 34 14.86 -5.73 32.66
C TRP A 34 14.53 -4.25 32.97
N PRO A 35 15.45 -3.46 33.55
CA PRO A 35 15.11 -2.47 34.57
C PRO A 35 14.64 -1.12 34.02
N LEU A 36 13.50 -0.64 34.55
CA LEU A 36 13.01 0.73 34.34
C LEU A 36 13.91 1.75 35.07
N SER A 37 14.47 2.66 34.29
CA SER A 37 14.91 3.98 34.75
C SER A 37 13.68 4.81 35.13
N SER A 38 13.69 5.37 36.33
CA SER A 38 12.64 6.23 36.86
C SER A 38 12.57 7.56 36.10
N TYR A 39 11.49 7.80 35.35
CA TYR A 39 10.85 9.11 35.31
C TYR A 39 9.38 8.95 34.96
N GLU A 40 8.55 9.29 35.93
CA GLU A 40 7.11 9.36 35.85
C GLU A 40 6.74 10.60 35.01
N LYS A 41 6.17 10.39 33.82
CA LYS A 41 5.32 11.40 33.18
C LYS A 41 4.05 10.74 32.70
N SER A 42 3.05 10.87 33.55
CA SER A 42 1.62 10.62 33.33
C SER A 42 1.16 11.17 31.97
N LEU A 43 1.04 10.29 30.96
CA LEU A 43 0.26 10.43 29.71
C LEU A 43 0.57 9.29 28.71
N VAL A 44 0.43 8.01 29.07
CA VAL A 44 0.60 6.93 28.08
C VAL A 44 -0.30 5.74 28.45
N VAL A 45 -1.45 5.59 27.79
CA VAL A 45 -2.14 4.29 27.66
C VAL A 45 -2.82 4.12 26.28
N GLU A 46 -3.00 5.16 25.45
CA GLU A 46 -3.61 4.99 24.12
C GLU A 46 -2.59 4.79 22.97
N GLU A 47 -1.34 5.22 23.08
CA GLU A 47 -0.36 5.10 21.98
C GLU A 47 0.20 3.69 21.78
N GLU A 48 0.36 2.88 22.82
CA GLU A 48 0.99 1.56 22.69
C GLU A 48 0.11 0.56 21.91
N ALA A 49 -1.22 0.68 22.01
CA ALA A 49 -2.14 -0.22 21.32
C ALA A 49 -2.17 0.05 19.81
N HIS A 50 -2.19 1.33 19.39
CA HIS A 50 -2.16 1.73 17.98
C HIS A 50 -0.83 1.33 17.31
N LEU A 51 0.31 1.61 17.96
CA LEU A 51 1.64 1.25 17.45
C LEU A 51 1.83 -0.27 17.30
N SER A 52 1.32 -1.07 18.25
CA SER A 52 1.42 -2.53 18.18
C SER A 52 0.70 -3.14 16.98
N VAL A 53 -0.33 -2.47 16.49
CA VAL A 53 -1.24 -2.98 15.47
C VAL A 53 -0.82 -2.50 14.07
N ASP A 54 -0.31 -1.27 13.96
CA ASP A 54 0.30 -0.80 12.71
C ASP A 54 1.53 -1.64 12.34
N MET A 55 2.25 -2.18 13.33
CA MET A 55 3.30 -3.18 13.12
C MET A 55 2.76 -4.49 12.52
N ASP A 56 1.65 -5.03 13.04
CA ASP A 56 1.04 -6.26 12.52
C ASP A 56 0.60 -6.09 11.05
N VAL A 57 0.02 -4.93 10.71
CA VAL A 57 -0.39 -4.61 9.33
C VAL A 57 0.82 -4.38 8.42
N SER A 58 1.86 -3.70 8.92
CA SER A 58 3.13 -3.50 8.21
C SER A 58 3.81 -4.82 7.87
N GLU A 59 3.81 -5.80 8.79
CA GLU A 59 4.36 -7.14 8.55
C GLU A 59 3.59 -7.87 7.44
N VAL A 60 2.26 -7.77 7.45
CA VAL A 60 1.41 -8.36 6.41
C VAL A 60 1.66 -7.72 5.04
N LEU A 61 1.74 -6.38 4.99
CA LEU A 61 2.05 -5.65 3.75
C LEU A 61 3.44 -5.99 3.24
N THR A 62 4.45 -6.00 4.11
CA THR A 62 5.83 -6.40 3.77
C THR A 62 5.88 -7.82 3.21
N THR A 63 5.16 -8.76 3.85
CA THR A 63 5.05 -10.14 3.39
C THR A 63 4.36 -10.21 2.03
N HIS A 64 3.29 -9.43 1.82
CA HIS A 64 2.58 -9.38 0.55
C HIS A 64 3.46 -8.84 -0.58
N ILE A 65 4.19 -7.74 -0.35
CA ILE A 65 5.17 -7.19 -1.32
C ILE A 65 6.28 -8.19 -1.62
N SER A 66 6.80 -8.87 -0.60
CA SER A 66 7.80 -9.94 -0.79
C SER A 66 7.27 -11.10 -1.64
N ASN A 67 6.02 -11.50 -1.44
CA ASN A 67 5.36 -12.51 -2.26
C ASN A 67 5.17 -12.03 -3.70
N LEU A 68 4.80 -10.77 -3.92
CA LEU A 68 4.70 -10.18 -5.25
C LEU A 68 6.07 -10.19 -5.96
N ARG A 69 7.14 -9.78 -5.29
CA ARG A 69 8.51 -9.88 -5.83
C ARG A 69 8.85 -11.31 -6.23
N TRP A 70 8.55 -12.29 -5.38
CA TRP A 70 8.76 -13.69 -5.69
C TRP A 70 7.97 -14.14 -6.94
N LEU A 71 6.69 -13.77 -7.03
CA LEU A 71 5.86 -14.10 -8.19
C LEU A 71 6.40 -13.49 -9.50
N LEU A 72 6.93 -12.26 -9.47
CA LEU A 72 7.62 -11.68 -10.63
C LEU A 72 8.88 -12.46 -11.00
N SER A 73 9.70 -12.83 -10.00
CA SER A 73 10.94 -13.56 -10.24
C SER A 73 10.69 -14.95 -10.87
N GLU A 74 9.56 -15.57 -10.54
CA GLU A 74 9.10 -16.83 -11.12
C GLU A 74 8.26 -16.65 -12.41
N GLN A 75 8.16 -15.42 -12.93
CA GLN A 75 7.38 -15.08 -14.12
C GLN A 75 5.90 -15.48 -14.04
N ARG A 76 5.34 -15.56 -12.83
CA ARG A 76 3.92 -15.86 -12.59
C ARG A 76 3.06 -14.59 -12.68
N ILE A 77 3.06 -13.96 -13.86
CA ILE A 77 2.50 -12.62 -14.09
C ILE A 77 0.99 -12.55 -13.78
N GLU A 78 0.22 -13.59 -14.07
CA GLU A 78 -1.22 -13.61 -13.77
C GLU A 78 -1.49 -13.60 -12.26
N ASP A 79 -0.80 -14.46 -11.51
CA ASP A 79 -0.90 -14.50 -10.05
C ASP A 79 -0.39 -13.20 -9.41
N TRP A 80 0.70 -12.64 -9.95
CA TRP A 80 1.22 -11.35 -9.53
C TRP A 80 0.19 -10.24 -9.72
N SER A 81 -0.39 -10.13 -10.92
CA SER A 81 -1.41 -9.13 -11.23
C SER A 81 -2.62 -9.27 -10.32
N LYS A 82 -3.04 -10.51 -10.02
CA LYS A 82 -4.11 -10.76 -9.06
C LYS A 82 -3.74 -10.29 -7.65
N GLY A 83 -2.51 -10.55 -7.21
CA GLY A 83 -2.04 -10.09 -5.90
C GLY A 83 -2.00 -8.56 -5.78
N VAL A 84 -1.67 -7.84 -6.88
CA VAL A 84 -1.78 -6.38 -6.91
C VAL A 84 -3.23 -5.93 -6.88
N ASP A 85 -4.15 -6.60 -7.58
CA ASP A 85 -5.58 -6.28 -7.51
C ASP A 85 -6.13 -6.46 -6.08
N GLU A 86 -5.74 -7.54 -5.39
CA GLU A 86 -6.09 -7.78 -3.97
C GLU A 86 -5.56 -6.66 -3.05
N LEU A 87 -4.32 -6.20 -3.30
CA LEU A 87 -3.73 -5.08 -2.57
C LEU A 87 -4.45 -3.76 -2.86
N ARG A 88 -4.85 -3.52 -4.11
CA ARG A 88 -5.58 -2.33 -4.53
C ARG A 88 -6.94 -2.27 -3.87
N GLU A 89 -7.68 -3.37 -3.86
CA GLU A 89 -8.95 -3.50 -3.14
C GLU A 89 -8.76 -3.18 -1.65
N PHE A 90 -7.74 -3.77 -1.03
CA PHE A 90 -7.41 -3.51 0.38
C PHE A 90 -7.17 -2.03 0.69
N ILE A 91 -6.30 -1.35 -0.08
CA ILE A 91 -6.00 0.07 0.15
C ILE A 91 -7.24 0.94 -0.12
N THR A 92 -8.06 0.57 -1.12
CA THR A 92 -9.32 1.27 -1.41
C THR A 92 -10.27 1.21 -0.22
N GLU A 93 -10.43 0.03 0.39
CA GLU A 93 -11.27 -0.15 1.59
C GLU A 93 -10.67 0.48 2.85
N ASN A 94 -9.34 0.67 2.87
CA ASN A 94 -8.58 1.13 4.04
C ASN A 94 -7.69 2.33 3.67
N ALA A 95 -8.26 3.37 3.08
CA ALA A 95 -7.49 4.52 2.54
C ALA A 95 -6.52 5.17 3.56
N HIS A 96 -6.82 5.12 4.85
CA HIS A 96 -5.94 5.61 5.91
C HIS A 96 -4.59 4.85 6.00
N MET A 97 -4.53 3.62 5.49
CA MET A 97 -3.33 2.77 5.46
C MET A 97 -2.37 3.09 4.32
N ILE A 98 -2.69 4.06 3.44
CA ILE A 98 -1.83 4.39 2.32
C ILE A 98 -0.45 4.89 2.75
N SER A 99 -0.37 5.65 3.85
CA SER A 99 0.91 6.13 4.38
C SER A 99 1.78 4.96 4.85
N LEU A 100 1.19 4.00 5.56
CA LEU A 100 1.88 2.78 6.00
C LEU A 100 2.33 1.93 4.81
N PHE A 101 1.48 1.82 3.79
CA PHE A 101 1.83 1.14 2.54
C PHE A 101 3.04 1.79 1.84
N MET A 102 3.07 3.12 1.76
CA MET A 102 4.21 3.85 1.19
C MET A 102 5.48 3.65 2.02
N GLU A 103 5.39 3.63 3.34
CA GLU A 103 6.53 3.31 4.21
C GLU A 103 7.10 1.92 3.93
N VAL A 104 6.23 0.92 3.74
CA VAL A 104 6.64 -0.45 3.36
C VAL A 104 7.35 -0.46 2.00
N LEU A 105 6.84 0.28 1.01
CA LEU A 105 7.48 0.38 -0.30
C LEU A 105 8.84 1.09 -0.26
N VAL A 106 8.98 2.12 0.56
CA VAL A 106 10.25 2.86 0.74
C VAL A 106 11.31 2.00 1.43
N GLN A 107 10.89 1.10 2.32
CA GLN A 107 11.79 0.15 2.98
C GLN A 107 12.21 -1.02 2.07
N GLU A 108 11.45 -1.30 1.02
CA GLU A 108 11.78 -2.34 0.06
C GLU A 108 12.97 -1.92 -0.81
N GLN A 109 13.98 -2.78 -0.89
CA GLN A 109 15.25 -2.47 -1.55
C GLN A 109 15.16 -2.59 -3.07
N ASP A 110 14.21 -3.37 -3.55
CA ASP A 110 13.99 -3.57 -4.98
C ASP A 110 13.06 -2.47 -5.51
N THR A 111 13.68 -1.38 -5.97
CA THR A 111 12.93 -0.23 -6.51
C THR A 111 12.14 -0.58 -7.78
N GLU A 112 12.49 -1.66 -8.47
CA GLU A 112 11.80 -2.07 -9.70
C GLU A 112 10.45 -2.72 -9.36
N ILE A 113 10.40 -3.66 -8.40
CA ILE A 113 9.11 -4.17 -7.91
C ILE A 113 8.26 -3.04 -7.34
N CYS A 114 8.82 -2.11 -6.57
CA CYS A 114 8.06 -0.99 -6.02
C CYS A 114 7.44 -0.12 -7.12
N THR A 115 8.20 0.18 -8.17
CA THR A 115 7.70 0.94 -9.33
C THR A 115 6.56 0.19 -10.02
N GLN A 116 6.72 -1.11 -10.27
CA GLN A 116 5.69 -1.93 -10.94
C GLN A 116 4.43 -2.09 -10.08
N VAL A 117 4.58 -2.24 -8.76
CA VAL A 117 3.45 -2.27 -7.83
C VAL A 117 2.71 -0.94 -7.86
N ILE A 118 3.41 0.20 -7.79
CA ILE A 118 2.78 1.52 -7.86
C ILE A 118 2.07 1.73 -9.20
N GLU A 119 2.71 1.42 -10.33
CA GLU A 119 2.09 1.51 -11.65
C GLU A 119 0.80 0.69 -11.69
N HIS A 120 0.87 -0.59 -11.31
CA HIS A 120 -0.30 -1.44 -11.34
C HIS A 120 -1.32 -1.08 -10.27
N MET A 121 -0.96 -0.46 -9.15
CA MET A 121 -1.95 0.07 -8.20
C MET A 121 -2.70 1.25 -8.80
N CYS A 122 -2.02 2.12 -9.54
CA CYS A 122 -2.60 3.33 -10.14
C CYS A 122 -3.51 3.05 -11.33
N PHE A 123 -3.37 1.92 -12.03
CA PHE A 123 -4.16 1.60 -13.22
C PHE A 123 -4.80 0.22 -13.14
N THR A 124 -6.01 0.10 -13.67
CA THR A 124 -6.69 -1.18 -13.86
C THR A 124 -6.08 -1.95 -15.03
N LYS A 125 -6.47 -3.23 -15.18
CA LYS A 125 -6.07 -4.07 -16.33
C LYS A 125 -6.45 -3.49 -17.69
N ASN A 126 -7.47 -2.63 -17.73
CA ASN A 126 -7.92 -1.97 -18.96
C ASN A 126 -7.16 -0.66 -19.25
N GLY A 127 -6.22 -0.27 -18.40
CA GLY A 127 -5.46 0.98 -18.52
C GLY A 127 -6.18 2.21 -17.96
N GLU A 128 -7.35 2.04 -17.35
CA GLU A 128 -8.08 3.13 -16.69
C GLU A 128 -7.42 3.48 -15.35
N PRO A 129 -7.35 4.77 -14.97
CA PRO A 129 -6.90 5.17 -13.63
C PRO A 129 -7.78 4.53 -12.54
N SER A 130 -7.15 4.10 -11.46
CA SER A 130 -7.82 3.45 -10.34
C SER A 130 -8.27 4.45 -9.27
N MET A 131 -9.09 4.00 -8.33
CA MET A 131 -9.60 4.85 -7.25
C MET A 131 -8.52 5.33 -6.25
N VAL A 132 -7.34 4.70 -6.24
CA VAL A 132 -6.25 5.02 -5.31
C VAL A 132 -5.19 5.93 -5.94
N VAL A 133 -5.28 6.24 -7.24
CA VAL A 133 -4.23 6.97 -7.98
C VAL A 133 -3.94 8.34 -7.35
N ASP A 134 -4.97 9.14 -7.04
CA ASP A 134 -4.79 10.48 -6.49
C ASP A 134 -4.11 10.44 -5.12
N GLN A 135 -4.55 9.51 -4.27
CA GLN A 135 -3.99 9.35 -2.92
C GLN A 135 -2.54 8.84 -2.96
N LEU A 136 -2.19 8.01 -3.94
CA LEU A 136 -0.82 7.54 -4.15
C LEU A 136 0.07 8.68 -4.65
N ILE A 137 -0.40 9.50 -5.58
CA ILE A 137 0.33 10.69 -6.04
C ILE A 137 0.58 11.66 -4.87
N GLU A 138 -0.45 11.96 -4.07
CA GLU A 138 -0.31 12.80 -2.88
C GLU A 138 0.67 12.20 -1.86
N SER A 139 0.71 10.88 -1.73
CA SER A 139 1.63 10.21 -0.81
C SER A 139 3.06 10.20 -1.33
N LEU A 140 3.25 10.03 -2.65
CA LEU A 140 4.55 10.13 -3.32
C LEU A 140 5.17 11.52 -3.18
N ASP A 141 4.35 12.58 -3.30
CA ASP A 141 4.78 13.98 -3.15
C ASP A 141 5.51 14.24 -1.82
N ARG A 142 5.08 13.57 -0.74
CA ARG A 142 5.71 13.68 0.58
C ARG A 142 7.15 13.17 0.63
N TYR A 143 7.56 12.33 -0.32
CA TYR A 143 8.90 11.75 -0.42
C TYR A 143 9.78 12.43 -1.47
N CYS A 144 9.28 13.44 -2.18
CA CYS A 144 10.05 14.19 -3.18
C CYS A 144 11.27 14.90 -2.56
N ASP A 145 11.14 15.38 -1.32
CA ASP A 145 12.20 16.07 -0.58
C ASP A 145 12.93 15.16 0.44
N ASP A 146 12.85 13.83 0.27
CA ASP A 146 13.51 12.88 1.17
C ASP A 146 15.04 13.06 1.17
N GLN A 147 15.67 12.88 2.32
CA GLN A 147 17.12 13.04 2.47
C GLN A 147 17.91 11.91 1.76
N HIS A 148 17.27 10.77 1.54
CA HIS A 148 17.85 9.61 0.87
C HIS A 148 17.66 9.71 -0.65
N ILE A 149 18.76 9.98 -1.36
CA ILE A 149 18.80 10.08 -2.83
C ILE A 149 18.18 8.85 -3.53
N ALA A 150 18.29 7.66 -2.95
CA ALA A 150 17.70 6.45 -3.51
C ALA A 150 16.16 6.51 -3.52
N VAL A 151 15.55 7.02 -2.44
CA VAL A 151 14.11 7.19 -2.32
C VAL A 151 13.63 8.23 -3.31
N VAL A 152 14.27 9.39 -3.37
CA VAL A 152 13.93 10.47 -4.32
C VAL A 152 13.97 9.98 -5.77
N ARG A 153 15.01 9.23 -6.16
CA ARG A 153 15.11 8.67 -7.53
C ARG A 153 14.02 7.64 -7.82
N TRP A 154 13.66 6.83 -6.84
CA TRP A 154 12.58 5.87 -7.01
C TRP A 154 11.22 6.57 -7.16
N VAL A 155 10.95 7.57 -6.33
CA VAL A 155 9.74 8.41 -6.40
C VAL A 155 9.63 9.08 -7.77
N ASP A 156 10.71 9.71 -8.24
CA ASP A 156 10.78 10.35 -9.56
C ASP A 156 10.42 9.37 -10.69
N LYS A 157 11.02 8.16 -10.67
CA LYS A 157 10.69 7.10 -11.62
C LYS A 157 9.23 6.64 -11.52
N ALA A 158 8.69 6.50 -10.31
CA ALA A 158 7.30 6.11 -10.11
C ALA A 158 6.33 7.16 -10.67
N VAL A 159 6.60 8.44 -10.41
CA VAL A 159 5.81 9.57 -10.95
C VAL A 159 5.89 9.60 -12.48
N ASP A 160 7.08 9.45 -13.06
CA ASP A 160 7.25 9.39 -14.52
C ASP A 160 6.41 8.29 -15.16
N VAL A 161 6.40 7.09 -14.57
CA VAL A 161 5.60 5.97 -15.06
C VAL A 161 4.10 6.26 -14.97
N ILE A 162 3.63 6.83 -13.84
CA ILE A 162 2.23 7.22 -13.67
C ILE A 162 1.83 8.28 -14.70
N MET A 163 2.64 9.33 -14.85
CA MET A 163 2.35 10.43 -15.77
C MET A 163 2.32 9.96 -17.22
N HIS A 164 3.27 9.10 -17.61
CA HIS A 164 3.28 8.49 -18.93
C HIS A 164 2.01 7.67 -19.20
N ARG A 165 1.56 6.87 -18.23
CA ARG A 165 0.32 6.08 -18.36
C ARG A 165 -0.95 6.92 -18.39
N LEU A 166 -1.03 7.99 -17.58
CA LEU A 166 -2.13 8.95 -17.64
C LEU A 166 -2.21 9.61 -19.02
N MET A 167 -1.06 9.98 -19.59
CA MET A 167 -0.99 10.55 -20.92
C MET A 167 -1.48 9.56 -21.99
N GLN A 168 -1.02 8.29 -21.94
CA GLN A 168 -1.51 7.24 -22.84
C GLN A 168 -3.02 7.04 -22.74
N PHE A 169 -3.56 7.01 -21.53
CA PHE A 169 -5.00 6.90 -21.31
C PHE A 169 -5.76 8.09 -21.90
N HIS A 170 -5.26 9.31 -21.67
CA HIS A 170 -5.83 10.52 -22.25
C HIS A 170 -5.82 10.48 -23.79
N GLU A 171 -4.68 10.17 -24.40
CA GLU A 171 -4.58 10.04 -25.87
C GLU A 171 -5.61 9.04 -26.43
N GLN A 172 -5.74 7.87 -25.81
CA GLN A 172 -6.72 6.86 -26.23
C GLN A 172 -8.17 7.36 -26.15
N GLN A 173 -8.54 8.08 -25.10
CA GLN A 173 -9.89 8.64 -24.94
C GLN A 173 -10.19 9.73 -25.97
N PHE A 174 -9.23 10.62 -26.28
CA PHE A 174 -9.47 11.74 -27.17
C PHE A 174 -9.30 11.39 -28.67
N GLU A 175 -8.43 10.44 -29.01
CA GLU A 175 -8.35 9.90 -30.38
C GLU A 175 -9.64 9.15 -30.76
N THR A 176 -10.21 8.37 -29.83
CA THR A 176 -11.48 7.67 -30.07
C THR A 176 -12.68 8.61 -30.23
N ILE A 177 -12.75 9.70 -29.47
CA ILE A 177 -13.78 10.74 -29.63
C ILE A 177 -13.67 11.39 -31.02
N SER A 178 -12.45 11.74 -31.45
CA SER A 178 -12.22 12.38 -32.76
C SER A 178 -12.53 11.48 -33.96
N ALA A 179 -12.47 10.16 -33.79
CA ALA A 179 -12.81 9.18 -34.82
C ALA A 179 -14.32 8.99 -34.94
N ASN A 180 -15.06 8.97 -33.82
CA ASN A 180 -16.52 8.85 -33.83
C ASN A 180 -17.20 10.09 -34.44
N GLU A 181 -16.69 11.29 -34.20
CA GLU A 181 -17.23 12.52 -34.82
C GLU A 181 -17.04 12.57 -36.36
N ARG A 182 -16.09 11.81 -36.91
CA ARG A 182 -15.88 11.71 -38.36
C ARG A 182 -16.75 10.68 -39.07
N VAL A 183 -17.38 9.76 -38.33
CA VAL A 183 -18.25 8.72 -38.90
C VAL A 183 -19.71 9.23 -39.02
N GLU A 184 -20.06 10.29 -38.32
CA GLU A 184 -21.40 10.91 -38.35
C GLU A 184 -21.52 12.08 -39.36
N CYS A 185 -20.53 12.33 -40.22
CA CYS A 185 -20.58 13.34 -41.28
C CYS A 185 -20.76 12.72 -42.68
#